data_AF-A0A482M080-F1
#
_entry.id   AF-A0A482M080-F1
#
_cell.length_a   1.000
_cell.length_b   1.000
_cell.length_c   1.000
_cell.angle_alpha   90.00
_cell.angle_beta   90.00
_cell.angle_gamma   90.00
#
_symmetry.space_group_name_H-M   'P 1'
#
loop_
_entity.id
_entity.type
_entity.pdbx_description
1 polymer ?
#
loop_
_entity_poly.entity_id
_entity_poly.type
_entity_poly.pdbx_seq_one_letter_code
_entity_poly.pdbx_strand_id
1 'polypeptide(L)'
;MNKNFNPELLEDMAAWLFWTQASRDGFTHTLEKVLQTQGQSVLNCADSKEIFSRYPLEDMSEATFCALQNAVAEHAYLRAANQENLVGMIFSEDRFTGRAPSAADIPTSHLEQPLTVKGDVLPEYGTLCLRHPLPAVVFGEGEPPEGIFRVSDTTALGFSTPLWLDSHTISPIDSGAWLLTGIFYIPENLELAKRPWTEVIPNSVCATSGMTLNTHDKAVKLEFYWDSPSRAQPMTAQTFIDRLRASALGRLFRVLR
;
A
#
# COMPACT_ATOMS: atom_id res chain seq x y z
N MET A 1 -17.91 24.30 26.04
CA MET A 1 -16.47 24.60 26.09
C MET A 1 -15.81 23.72 25.06
N ASN A 2 -15.34 24.28 23.94
CA ASN A 2 -14.48 23.53 23.01
C ASN A 2 -13.16 23.28 23.72
N LYS A 3 -12.94 22.05 24.20
CA LYS A 3 -11.60 21.60 24.55
C LYS A 3 -10.85 21.43 23.24
N ASN A 4 -9.88 22.30 22.99
CA ASN A 4 -9.02 22.15 21.83
C ASN A 4 -8.05 21.00 22.12
N PHE A 5 -8.34 19.82 21.58
CA PHE A 5 -7.39 18.71 21.53
C PHE A 5 -6.28 19.04 20.52
N ASN A 6 -5.11 18.43 20.67
CA ASN A 6 -4.01 18.59 19.72
C ASN A 6 -4.48 18.12 18.31
N PRO A 7 -4.42 18.96 17.27
CA PRO A 7 -4.84 18.58 15.92
C PRO A 7 -4.10 17.36 15.34
N GLU A 8 -2.81 17.20 15.63
CA GLU A 8 -2.03 16.06 15.15
C GLU A 8 -2.50 14.75 15.78
N LEU A 9 -2.87 14.81 17.07
CA LEU A 9 -3.43 13.68 17.79
C LEU A 9 -4.80 13.28 17.22
N LEU A 10 -5.64 14.27 16.90
CA LEU A 10 -6.95 14.03 16.29
C LEU A 10 -6.81 13.41 14.89
N GLU A 11 -5.90 13.95 14.07
CA GLU A 11 -5.57 13.41 12.74
C GLU A 11 -5.11 11.96 12.83
N ASP A 12 -4.19 11.66 13.75
CA ASP A 12 -3.66 10.30 13.90
C ASP A 12 -4.73 9.29 14.33
N MET A 13 -5.50 9.62 15.38
CA MET A 13 -6.58 8.76 15.86
C MET A 13 -7.64 8.53 14.78
N ALA A 14 -8.05 9.60 14.10
CA ALA A 14 -9.03 9.53 13.02
C ALA A 14 -8.52 8.68 11.85
N ALA A 15 -7.26 8.84 11.46
CA ALA A 15 -6.65 8.06 10.40
C ALA A 15 -6.58 6.57 10.77
N TRP A 16 -6.14 6.23 11.99
CA TRP A 16 -6.10 4.85 12.46
C TRP A 16 -7.48 4.19 12.43
N LEU A 17 -8.51 4.86 12.96
CA LEU A 17 -9.86 4.32 12.98
C LEU A 17 -10.43 4.17 11.56
N PHE A 18 -10.30 5.22 10.74
CA PHE A 18 -10.79 5.22 9.37
C PHE A 18 -10.15 4.12 8.54
N TRP A 19 -8.83 4.02 8.53
CA TRP A 19 -8.14 3.09 7.65
C TRP A 19 -8.18 1.65 8.14
N THR A 20 -8.27 1.43 9.45
CA THR A 20 -8.53 0.08 9.98
C THR A 20 -9.93 -0.41 9.59
N GLN A 21 -10.91 0.49 9.53
CA GLN A 21 -12.21 0.14 8.98
C GLN A 21 -12.14 -0.06 7.46
N ALA A 22 -11.49 0.85 6.73
CA ALA A 22 -11.35 0.79 5.28
C ALA A 22 -10.62 -0.46 4.78
N SER A 23 -9.66 -1.00 5.53
CA SER A 23 -8.98 -2.24 5.17
C SER A 23 -9.91 -3.48 5.21
N ARG A 24 -11.01 -3.40 5.96
CA ARG A 24 -12.02 -4.48 6.08
C ARG A 24 -13.21 -4.27 5.15
N ASP A 25 -13.73 -3.05 5.17
CA ASP A 25 -14.99 -2.66 4.54
C ASP A 25 -14.78 -2.13 3.11
N GLY A 26 -13.55 -1.79 2.74
CA GLY A 26 -13.22 -1.02 1.54
C GLY A 26 -13.33 0.49 1.76
N PHE A 27 -12.52 1.25 1.00
CA PHE A 27 -12.44 2.72 1.11
C PHE A 27 -13.79 3.40 0.85
N THR A 28 -14.42 3.12 -0.29
CA THR A 28 -15.68 3.78 -0.69
C THR A 28 -16.80 3.57 0.34
N HIS A 29 -16.97 2.32 0.78
CA HIS A 29 -17.99 1.99 1.79
C HIS A 29 -17.73 2.69 3.13
N THR A 30 -16.46 2.76 3.54
CA THR A 30 -16.06 3.44 4.77
C THR A 30 -16.30 4.94 4.66
N LEU A 31 -15.92 5.56 3.54
CA LEU A 31 -16.16 6.98 3.27
C LEU A 31 -17.65 7.32 3.32
N GLU A 32 -18.49 6.53 2.65
CA GLU A 32 -19.95 6.72 2.65
C GLU A 32 -20.53 6.62 4.07
N LYS A 33 -20.12 5.60 4.84
CA LYS A 33 -20.54 5.45 6.24
C LYS A 33 -20.12 6.63 7.10
N VAL A 34 -18.89 7.13 6.95
CA VAL A 34 -18.38 8.29 7.68
C VAL A 34 -19.23 9.52 7.38
N LEU A 35 -19.53 9.79 6.11
CA LEU A 35 -20.37 10.92 5.71
C LEU A 35 -21.80 10.79 6.26
N GLN A 36 -22.41 9.61 6.15
CA GLN A 36 -23.78 9.37 6.62
C GLN A 36 -23.94 9.48 8.14
N THR A 37 -22.92 9.08 8.89
CA THR A 37 -22.96 9.02 10.36
C THR A 37 -22.30 10.22 11.02
N GLN A 38 -21.89 11.24 10.24
CA GLN A 38 -21.10 12.37 10.73
C GLN A 38 -19.86 11.90 11.52
N GLY A 39 -19.18 10.89 10.98
CA GLY A 39 -17.96 10.33 11.54
C GLY A 39 -18.14 9.31 12.65
N GLN A 40 -19.32 9.20 13.26
CA GLN A 40 -19.55 8.30 14.41
C GLN A 40 -19.28 6.82 14.07
N SER A 41 -19.40 6.43 12.79
CA SER A 41 -19.04 5.08 12.35
C SER A 41 -17.61 4.66 12.67
N VAL A 42 -16.63 5.58 12.66
CA VAL A 42 -15.22 5.21 12.93
C VAL A 42 -15.00 4.76 14.37
N LEU A 43 -15.81 5.24 15.31
CA LEU A 43 -15.75 4.85 16.72
C LEU A 43 -16.35 3.45 16.97
N ASN A 44 -17.25 3.01 16.09
CA ASN A 44 -17.91 1.71 16.16
C ASN A 44 -17.06 0.57 15.57
N CYS A 45 -15.84 0.87 15.12
CA CYS A 45 -14.89 -0.14 14.68
C CYS A 45 -14.53 -1.09 15.83
N ALA A 46 -14.42 -2.40 15.54
CA ALA A 46 -14.11 -3.41 16.56
C ALA A 46 -12.76 -3.16 17.27
N ASP A 47 -11.80 -2.51 16.59
CA ASP A 47 -10.46 -2.24 17.12
C ASP A 47 -10.35 -0.84 17.75
N SER A 48 -11.46 -0.10 17.88
CA SER A 48 -11.41 1.27 18.40
C SER A 48 -10.73 1.35 19.77
N LYS A 49 -11.00 0.37 20.65
CA LYS A 49 -10.34 0.25 21.96
C LYS A 49 -8.83 0.03 21.84
N GLU A 50 -8.40 -0.83 20.93
CA GLU A 50 -6.97 -1.09 20.70
C GLU A 50 -6.28 0.16 20.14
N ILE A 51 -6.92 0.85 19.20
CA ILE A 51 -6.39 2.10 18.63
C ILE A 51 -6.23 3.17 19.71
N PHE A 52 -7.26 3.42 20.53
CA PHE A 52 -7.15 4.40 21.62
C PHE A 52 -6.10 4.03 22.67
N SER A 53 -5.84 2.73 22.89
CA SER A 53 -4.81 2.27 23.84
C SER A 53 -3.37 2.59 23.44
N ARG A 54 -3.16 3.04 22.20
CA ARG A 54 -1.83 3.46 21.70
C ARG A 54 -1.40 4.83 22.18
N TYR A 55 -2.32 5.58 22.79
CA TYR A 55 -2.10 6.94 23.23
C TYR A 55 -2.12 7.00 24.76
N PRO A 56 -1.33 7.90 25.38
CA PRO A 56 -1.27 8.04 26.83
C PRO A 56 -2.52 8.74 27.36
N LEU A 57 -3.63 7.99 27.45
CA LEU A 57 -4.97 8.47 27.83
C LEU A 57 -5.40 7.98 29.22
N GLU A 58 -4.53 7.30 29.96
CA GLU A 58 -4.88 6.60 31.21
C GLU A 58 -5.38 7.54 32.31
N ASP A 59 -4.83 8.75 32.38
CA ASP A 59 -5.20 9.77 33.37
C ASP A 59 -6.42 10.61 32.94
N MET A 60 -7.02 10.31 31.79
CA MET A 60 -8.12 11.08 31.24
C MET A 60 -9.45 10.72 31.92
N SER A 61 -10.19 11.72 32.40
CA SER A 61 -11.55 11.49 32.92
C SER A 61 -12.50 11.01 31.82
N GLU A 62 -13.48 10.18 32.18
CA GLU A 62 -14.49 9.65 31.24
C GLU A 62 -15.16 10.76 30.41
N ALA A 63 -15.55 11.87 31.04
CA ALA A 63 -16.14 13.00 30.34
C ALA A 63 -15.19 13.64 29.32
N THR A 64 -13.88 13.65 29.59
CA THR A 64 -12.87 14.17 28.65
C THR A 64 -12.61 13.17 27.53
N PHE A 65 -12.60 11.88 27.83
CA PHE A 65 -12.44 10.82 26.84
C PHE A 65 -13.62 10.79 25.86
N CYS A 66 -14.86 10.89 26.34
CA CYS A 66 -16.04 11.03 25.47
C CYS A 66 -15.96 12.28 24.58
N ALA A 67 -15.45 13.40 25.12
CA ALA A 67 -15.24 14.61 24.32
C ALA A 67 -14.16 14.42 23.24
N LEU A 68 -13.08 13.70 23.55
CA LEU A 68 -12.03 13.34 22.59
C LEU A 68 -12.59 12.46 21.46
N GLN A 69 -13.34 11.42 21.79
CA GLN A 69 -13.96 10.52 20.81
C GLN A 69 -14.86 11.30 19.84
N ASN A 70 -15.69 12.21 20.36
CA ASN A 70 -16.53 13.07 19.51
C ASN A 70 -15.70 13.98 18.60
N ALA A 71 -14.61 14.56 19.11
CA ALA A 71 -13.71 15.38 18.31
C ALA A 71 -13.00 14.57 17.21
N VAL A 72 -12.62 13.32 17.48
CA VAL A 72 -12.02 12.41 16.49
C VAL A 72 -13.04 12.06 15.39
N ALA A 73 -14.28 11.74 15.76
CA ALA A 73 -15.34 11.49 14.79
C ALA A 73 -15.63 12.71 13.92
N GLU A 74 -15.75 13.89 14.54
CA GLU A 74 -15.96 15.16 13.82
C GLU A 74 -14.79 15.45 12.86
N HIS A 75 -13.54 15.25 13.30
CA HIS A 75 -12.36 15.43 12.46
C HIS A 75 -12.39 14.49 11.24
N ALA A 76 -12.68 13.20 11.43
CA ALA A 76 -12.81 12.24 10.35
C ALA A 76 -13.90 12.64 9.34
N TYR A 77 -15.04 13.13 9.84
CA TYR A 77 -16.13 13.63 9.00
C TYR A 77 -15.73 14.86 8.18
N LEU A 78 -15.09 15.85 8.81
CA LEU A 78 -14.68 17.08 8.12
C LEU A 78 -13.67 16.79 7.01
N ARG A 79 -12.69 15.92 7.26
CA ARG A 79 -11.72 15.48 6.24
C ARG A 79 -12.43 14.78 5.07
N ALA A 80 -13.31 13.83 5.37
CA ALA A 80 -14.12 13.14 4.37
C ALA A 80 -15.00 14.09 3.54
N ALA A 81 -15.68 15.03 4.18
CA ALA A 81 -16.56 16.00 3.52
C ALA A 81 -15.79 16.95 2.59
N ASN A 82 -14.55 17.29 2.96
CA ASN A 82 -13.66 18.11 2.15
C ASN A 82 -12.87 17.32 1.10
N GLN A 83 -13.10 16.00 1.00
CA GLN A 83 -12.33 15.09 0.13
C GLN A 83 -10.83 15.09 0.43
N GLU A 84 -10.47 15.33 1.68
CA GLU A 84 -9.10 15.31 2.16
C GLU A 84 -8.76 13.94 2.74
N ASN A 85 -7.59 13.41 2.39
CA ASN A 85 -7.13 12.14 2.95
C ASN A 85 -6.76 12.30 4.43
N LEU A 86 -7.17 11.32 5.24
CA LEU A 86 -6.59 11.09 6.56
C LEU A 86 -5.26 10.36 6.36
N VAL A 87 -4.14 10.93 6.80
CA VAL A 87 -2.81 10.36 6.54
C VAL A 87 -2.23 9.71 7.79
N GLY A 88 -2.60 10.23 8.96
CA GLY A 88 -2.00 9.88 10.24
C GLY A 88 -0.54 10.35 10.36
N MET A 89 0.06 10.14 11.52
CA MET A 89 1.43 10.58 11.79
C MET A 89 2.45 9.76 10.99
N ILE A 90 3.37 10.46 10.33
CA ILE A 90 4.45 9.87 9.56
C ILE A 90 5.76 10.15 10.29
N PHE A 91 6.50 9.08 10.60
CA PHE A 91 7.81 9.18 11.24
C PHE A 91 8.89 9.21 10.17
N SER A 92 9.83 10.15 10.29
CA SER A 92 10.88 10.33 9.28
C SER A 92 11.80 9.12 9.19
N GLU A 93 11.92 8.38 10.27
CA GLU A 93 12.76 7.20 10.44
C GLU A 93 12.27 6.02 9.61
N ASP A 94 10.97 5.98 9.28
CA ASP A 94 10.37 4.92 8.44
C ASP A 94 10.98 4.88 7.04
N ARG A 95 11.62 5.97 6.59
CA ARG A 95 12.33 6.05 5.31
C ARG A 95 13.51 5.08 5.22
N PHE A 96 14.11 4.69 6.35
CA PHE A 96 15.29 3.84 6.38
C PHE A 96 14.99 2.36 6.23
N THR A 97 13.77 1.95 6.59
CA THR A 97 13.31 0.55 6.50
C THR A 97 12.36 0.33 5.34
N GLY A 98 11.72 1.39 4.82
CA GLY A 98 10.63 1.31 3.85
C GLY A 98 9.34 0.75 4.46
N ARG A 99 9.29 0.52 5.77
CA ARG A 99 8.11 0.02 6.49
C ARG A 99 8.01 0.66 7.86
N ALA A 100 6.87 1.27 8.16
CA ALA A 100 6.53 1.66 9.51
C ALA A 100 6.39 0.43 10.42
N PRO A 101 6.56 0.57 11.74
CA PRO A 101 6.43 -0.53 12.70
C PRO A 101 5.12 -1.32 12.56
N SER A 102 4.01 -0.67 12.22
CA SER A 102 2.71 -1.34 12.02
C SER A 102 2.64 -2.23 10.78
N ALA A 103 3.53 -2.01 9.81
CA ALA A 103 3.58 -2.74 8.55
C ALA A 103 4.76 -3.71 8.45
N ALA A 104 5.55 -3.85 9.52
CA ALA A 104 6.77 -4.67 9.55
C ALA A 104 6.50 -6.12 9.13
N ASP A 105 5.42 -6.72 9.65
CA ASP A 105 5.11 -8.15 9.47
C ASP A 105 4.08 -8.46 8.37
N ILE A 106 3.69 -7.46 7.57
CA ILE A 106 2.66 -7.66 6.55
C ILE A 106 3.23 -8.47 5.38
N PRO A 107 2.66 -9.64 5.05
CA PRO A 107 3.15 -10.49 3.98
C PRO A 107 2.80 -9.91 2.61
N THR A 108 3.81 -9.70 1.77
CA THR A 108 3.66 -9.06 0.44
C THR A 108 3.97 -9.99 -0.72
N SER A 109 4.63 -11.12 -0.49
CA SER A 109 5.11 -12.03 -1.55
C SER A 109 4.01 -12.56 -2.48
N HIS A 110 2.77 -12.64 -2.02
CA HIS A 110 1.63 -13.05 -2.83
C HIS A 110 1.25 -12.04 -3.94
N LEU A 111 1.76 -10.82 -3.85
CA LEU A 111 1.57 -9.74 -4.82
C LEU A 111 2.68 -9.70 -5.89
N GLU A 112 3.71 -10.54 -5.76
CA GLU A 112 4.75 -10.65 -6.78
C GLU A 112 4.17 -11.34 -8.02
N GLN A 113 4.06 -10.58 -9.11
CA GLN A 113 3.43 -11.04 -10.34
C GLN A 113 4.33 -10.79 -11.55
N PRO A 114 4.32 -11.71 -12.54
CA PRO A 114 5.04 -11.54 -13.78
C PRO A 114 4.35 -10.47 -14.65
N LEU A 115 4.89 -9.26 -14.62
CA LEU A 115 4.31 -8.08 -15.25
C LEU A 115 5.29 -7.39 -16.19
N THR A 116 4.82 -7.15 -17.41
CA THR A 116 5.44 -6.22 -18.36
C THR A 116 4.54 -5.02 -18.56
N VAL A 117 5.09 -3.80 -18.44
CA VAL A 117 4.37 -2.54 -18.68
C VAL A 117 4.87 -1.87 -19.95
N LYS A 118 3.96 -1.46 -20.83
CA LYS A 118 4.28 -0.62 -22.00
C LYS A 118 3.72 0.78 -21.84
N GLY A 119 4.41 1.75 -22.43
CA GLY A 119 3.99 3.17 -22.44
C GLY A 119 4.43 3.97 -21.22
N ASP A 120 5.13 3.34 -20.26
CA ASP A 120 5.70 4.02 -19.11
C ASP A 120 6.86 4.92 -19.54
N VAL A 121 6.62 6.22 -19.46
CA VAL A 121 7.57 7.31 -19.79
C VAL A 121 7.61 8.35 -18.67
N LEU A 122 7.09 7.99 -17.50
CA LEU A 122 7.02 8.87 -16.34
C LEU A 122 8.40 8.92 -15.65
N PRO A 123 8.75 10.05 -15.02
CA PRO A 123 9.98 10.14 -14.24
C PRO A 123 9.94 9.12 -13.08
N GLU A 124 11.09 8.57 -12.73
CA GLU A 124 11.24 7.73 -11.54
C GLU A 124 11.66 8.59 -10.34
N TYR A 125 11.05 8.38 -9.18
CA TYR A 125 11.40 9.11 -7.96
C TYR A 125 11.10 8.33 -6.69
N GLY A 126 11.97 8.48 -5.69
CA GLY A 126 11.73 8.10 -4.30
C GLY A 126 11.56 6.60 -4.01
N THR A 127 11.41 6.32 -2.72
CA THR A 127 11.31 5.00 -2.11
C THR A 127 9.94 4.86 -1.45
N LEU A 128 9.25 3.76 -1.76
CA LEU A 128 8.00 3.36 -1.13
C LEU A 128 8.19 3.13 0.37
N CYS A 129 7.26 3.62 1.18
CA CYS A 129 7.13 3.26 2.58
C CYS A 129 5.73 2.71 2.89
N LEU A 130 5.66 1.47 3.37
CA LEU A 130 4.42 0.82 3.79
C LEU A 130 4.05 1.21 5.22
N ARG A 131 2.77 1.54 5.45
CA ARG A 131 2.28 2.03 6.75
C ARG A 131 0.99 1.37 7.22
N HIS A 132 0.58 0.29 6.56
CA HIS A 132 -0.72 -0.34 6.78
C HIS A 132 -1.04 -0.55 8.28
N PRO A 133 -2.31 -0.35 8.68
CA PRO A 133 -3.46 0.06 7.86
C PRO A 133 -3.42 1.49 7.36
N LEU A 134 -2.49 2.35 7.79
CA LEU A 134 -2.40 3.71 7.25
C LEU A 134 -1.93 3.74 5.78
N PRO A 135 -2.23 4.84 5.05
CA PRO A 135 -1.78 5.04 3.68
C PRO A 135 -0.27 4.92 3.54
N ALA A 136 0.17 4.20 2.50
CA ALA A 136 1.56 4.21 2.09
C ALA A 136 1.97 5.60 1.61
N VAL A 137 3.28 5.87 1.66
CA VAL A 137 3.87 7.16 1.28
C VAL A 137 5.15 6.92 0.49
N VAL A 138 5.69 7.98 -0.11
CA VAL A 138 7.00 7.98 -0.75
C VAL A 138 7.92 8.96 -0.02
N PHE A 139 9.13 8.52 0.27
CA PHE A 139 10.23 9.39 0.68
C PHE A 139 11.21 9.55 -0.48
N GLY A 140 11.80 10.71 -0.67
CA GLY A 140 12.81 10.92 -1.71
C GLY A 140 13.85 11.95 -1.31
N GLU A 141 14.99 11.91 -2.00
CA GLU A 141 16.02 12.94 -1.90
C GLU A 141 15.91 13.91 -3.08
N GLY A 142 16.11 15.20 -2.81
CA GLY A 142 15.94 16.24 -3.83
C GLY A 142 14.48 16.53 -4.15
N GLU A 143 14.24 17.64 -4.84
CA GLU A 143 12.90 18.10 -5.17
C GLU A 143 12.17 17.06 -6.05
N PRO A 144 10.93 16.67 -5.71
CA PRO A 144 10.19 15.69 -6.47
C PRO A 144 9.74 16.22 -7.84
N PRO A 145 9.53 15.33 -8.83
CA PRO A 145 8.94 15.72 -10.10
C PRO A 145 7.49 16.22 -9.90
N GLU A 146 7.06 17.14 -10.76
CA GLU A 146 5.67 17.59 -10.77
C GLU A 146 4.72 16.50 -11.29
N GLY A 147 3.56 16.37 -10.63
CA GLY A 147 2.49 15.47 -11.05
C GLY A 147 2.78 13.99 -10.76
N ILE A 148 2.32 13.11 -11.66
CA ILE A 148 2.40 11.66 -11.47
C ILE A 148 3.79 11.15 -11.85
N PHE A 149 4.39 10.32 -11.00
CA PHE A 149 5.69 9.71 -11.23
C PHE A 149 5.69 8.23 -10.88
N ARG A 150 6.66 7.49 -11.42
CA ARG A 150 6.91 6.10 -11.04
C ARG A 150 7.76 6.04 -9.78
N VAL A 151 7.38 5.22 -8.82
CA VAL A 151 8.19 5.01 -7.62
C VAL A 151 9.46 4.24 -7.99
N SER A 152 10.62 4.82 -7.69
CA SER A 152 11.91 4.27 -8.14
C SER A 152 12.32 3.02 -7.36
N ASP A 153 12.09 3.02 -6.05
CA ASP A 153 12.44 1.91 -5.17
C ASP A 153 11.19 1.37 -4.47
N THR A 154 10.85 0.13 -4.79
CA THR A 154 9.72 -0.61 -4.21
C THR A 154 10.16 -1.79 -3.33
N THR A 155 11.44 -1.83 -2.91
CA THR A 155 12.03 -2.90 -2.08
C THR A 155 11.33 -3.09 -0.74
N ALA A 156 10.58 -2.09 -0.26
CA ALA A 156 9.66 -2.24 0.87
C ALA A 156 8.72 -3.45 0.69
N LEU A 157 8.38 -3.85 -0.54
CA LEU A 157 7.56 -5.03 -0.83
C LEU A 157 8.32 -6.36 -0.77
N GLY A 158 9.65 -6.34 -0.71
CA GLY A 158 10.50 -7.53 -0.83
C GLY A 158 10.74 -8.01 -2.27
N PHE A 159 10.17 -7.31 -3.26
CA PHE A 159 10.36 -7.53 -4.70
C PHE A 159 10.20 -6.20 -5.44
N SER A 160 10.66 -6.14 -6.68
CA SER A 160 10.49 -4.95 -7.53
C SER A 160 9.25 -5.08 -8.38
N THR A 161 8.38 -4.07 -8.31
CA THR A 161 7.23 -3.92 -9.21
C THR A 161 7.02 -2.44 -9.55
N PRO A 162 6.58 -2.10 -10.77
CA PRO A 162 6.21 -0.74 -11.11
C PRO A 162 4.94 -0.33 -10.33
N LEU A 163 5.01 0.85 -9.71
CA LEU A 163 3.91 1.55 -9.05
C LEU A 163 4.04 3.03 -9.40
N TRP A 164 2.93 3.75 -9.53
CA TRP A 164 2.94 5.20 -9.78
C TRP A 164 2.23 5.93 -8.65
N LEU A 165 2.72 7.12 -8.28
CA LEU A 165 2.10 7.97 -7.27
C LEU A 165 1.58 9.24 -7.94
N ASP A 166 0.30 9.54 -7.73
CA ASP A 166 -0.26 10.87 -7.92
C ASP A 166 -0.19 11.61 -6.58
N SER A 167 0.79 12.51 -6.46
CA SER A 167 1.08 13.18 -5.19
C SER A 167 0.07 14.30 -4.91
N HIS A 168 -0.61 14.21 -3.77
CA HIS A 168 -1.54 15.23 -3.29
C HIS A 168 -0.89 16.19 -2.30
N THR A 169 0.09 15.71 -1.53
CA THR A 169 0.85 16.54 -0.60
C THR A 169 2.32 16.23 -0.74
N ILE A 170 3.10 17.30 -0.87
CA ILE A 170 4.55 17.27 -0.98
C ILE A 170 5.08 18.14 0.15
N SER A 171 5.91 17.57 1.03
CA SER A 171 6.43 18.29 2.19
C SER A 171 7.93 18.06 2.32
N PRO A 172 8.74 19.13 2.41
CA PRO A 172 10.15 18.97 2.74
C PRO A 172 10.26 18.45 4.17
N ILE A 173 11.18 17.52 4.38
CA ILE A 173 11.58 17.03 5.69
C ILE A 173 13.09 17.28 5.88
N ASP A 174 13.61 16.93 7.04
CA ASP A 174 15.01 17.23 7.37
C ASP A 174 16.01 16.62 6.38
N SER A 175 17.15 17.31 6.25
CA SER A 175 18.30 16.89 5.43
C SER A 175 18.06 16.86 3.92
N GLY A 176 17.14 17.69 3.40
CA GLY A 176 16.91 17.78 1.94
C GLY A 176 16.11 16.61 1.37
N ALA A 177 15.49 15.82 2.25
CA ALA A 177 14.55 14.80 1.89
C ALA A 177 13.12 15.37 1.80
N TRP A 178 12.25 14.65 1.10
CA TRP A 178 10.86 15.01 0.89
C TRP A 178 9.96 13.85 1.24
N LEU A 179 8.79 14.17 1.76
CA LEU A 179 7.69 13.25 2.04
C LEU A 179 6.55 13.55 1.08
N LEU A 180 6.06 12.50 0.42
CA LEU A 180 4.98 12.58 -0.55
C LEU A 180 3.85 11.63 -0.16
N THR A 181 2.63 12.17 -0.13
CA THR A 181 1.41 11.42 0.10
C THR A 181 0.49 11.57 -1.11
N GLY A 182 -0.38 10.59 -1.35
CA GLY A 182 -1.20 10.59 -2.56
C GLY A 182 -1.88 9.26 -2.80
N ILE A 183 -2.23 9.01 -4.06
CA ILE A 183 -2.87 7.78 -4.52
C ILE A 183 -1.91 6.97 -5.37
N PHE A 184 -1.72 5.70 -5.01
CA PHE A 184 -0.91 4.77 -5.77
C PHE A 184 -1.73 4.14 -6.89
N TYR A 185 -1.21 4.17 -8.10
CA TYR A 185 -1.75 3.45 -9.24
C TYR A 185 -0.95 2.16 -9.40
N ILE A 186 -1.64 1.02 -9.28
CA ILE A 186 -1.00 -0.28 -9.17
C ILE A 186 -1.58 -1.25 -10.21
N PRO A 187 -0.76 -1.91 -11.04
CA PRO A 187 -1.21 -3.01 -11.85
C PRO A 187 -1.66 -4.16 -10.95
N GLU A 188 -2.84 -4.71 -11.20
CA GLU A 188 -3.38 -5.80 -10.39
C GLU A 188 -4.03 -6.88 -11.23
N ASN A 189 -3.57 -8.12 -11.05
CA ASN A 189 -4.26 -9.31 -11.50
C ASN A 189 -4.75 -10.12 -10.29
N LEU A 190 -6.00 -9.89 -9.87
CA LEU A 190 -6.59 -10.58 -8.71
C LEU A 190 -6.67 -12.09 -8.90
N GLU A 191 -6.79 -12.60 -10.14
CA GLU A 191 -6.80 -14.04 -10.41
C GLU A 191 -5.45 -14.69 -10.03
N LEU A 192 -4.34 -13.96 -10.22
CA LEU A 192 -3.01 -14.41 -9.87
C LEU A 192 -2.66 -14.15 -8.39
N ALA A 193 -2.94 -12.95 -7.87
CA ALA A 193 -2.55 -12.54 -6.50
C ALA A 193 -3.43 -13.19 -5.42
N LYS A 194 -4.68 -13.54 -5.76
CA LYS A 194 -5.72 -14.06 -4.85
C LYS A 194 -6.15 -13.11 -3.72
N ARG A 195 -5.41 -12.04 -3.45
CA ARG A 195 -5.69 -10.99 -2.47
C ARG A 195 -5.42 -9.63 -3.10
N PRO A 196 -6.18 -8.58 -2.75
CA PRO A 196 -6.05 -7.27 -3.33
C PRO A 196 -4.88 -6.47 -2.73
N TRP A 197 -4.35 -5.54 -3.51
CA TRP A 197 -3.32 -4.60 -3.06
C TRP A 197 -3.77 -3.72 -1.90
N THR A 198 -5.06 -3.46 -1.75
CA THR A 198 -5.63 -2.64 -0.67
C THR A 198 -5.37 -3.21 0.73
N GLU A 199 -5.05 -4.50 0.84
CA GLU A 199 -4.61 -5.13 2.10
C GLU A 199 -3.17 -4.75 2.49
N VAL A 200 -2.39 -4.14 1.59
CA VAL A 200 -1.00 -3.72 1.82
C VAL A 200 -0.82 -2.22 1.61
N ILE A 201 -1.39 -1.66 0.54
CA ILE A 201 -1.38 -0.25 0.18
C ILE A 201 -2.83 0.20 0.06
N PRO A 202 -3.45 0.73 1.12
CA PRO A 202 -4.89 0.99 1.16
C PRO A 202 -5.30 2.21 0.31
N ASN A 203 -4.37 3.14 0.06
CA ASN A 203 -4.51 4.27 -0.85
C ASN A 203 -4.14 3.91 -2.30
N SER A 204 -4.55 2.73 -2.77
CA SER A 204 -4.29 2.25 -4.12
C SER A 204 -5.53 2.28 -5.02
N VAL A 205 -5.35 2.66 -6.29
CA VAL A 205 -6.25 2.40 -7.40
C VAL A 205 -5.61 1.32 -8.28
N CYS A 206 -6.34 0.25 -8.51
CA CYS A 206 -5.84 -0.93 -9.20
C CYS A 206 -6.52 -1.15 -10.56
N ALA A 207 -5.78 -1.67 -11.53
CA ALA A 207 -6.33 -2.05 -12.83
C ALA A 207 -5.56 -3.22 -13.45
N THR A 208 -6.28 -4.08 -14.17
CA THR A 208 -5.71 -5.32 -14.72
C THR A 208 -5.12 -5.15 -16.12
N SER A 209 -5.74 -4.40 -17.02
CA SER A 209 -5.30 -4.35 -18.43
C SER A 209 -4.47 -3.12 -18.79
N GLY A 210 -4.53 -2.07 -17.98
CA GLY A 210 -3.88 -0.79 -18.25
C GLY A 210 -4.55 0.36 -17.53
N MET A 211 -3.93 1.54 -17.62
CA MET A 211 -4.40 2.78 -17.00
C MET A 211 -4.09 3.96 -17.91
N THR A 212 -4.90 5.02 -17.80
CA THR A 212 -4.58 6.32 -18.39
C THR A 212 -4.34 7.29 -17.25
N LEU A 213 -3.10 7.77 -17.14
CA LEU A 213 -2.68 8.72 -16.13
C LEU A 213 -2.61 10.11 -16.76
N ASN A 214 -3.39 11.05 -16.24
CA ASN A 214 -3.42 12.41 -16.75
C ASN A 214 -2.37 13.24 -16.00
N THR A 215 -1.33 13.69 -16.71
CA THR A 215 -0.41 14.71 -16.20
C THR A 215 -0.83 16.08 -16.73
N HIS A 216 -0.25 17.17 -16.21
CA HIS A 216 -0.57 18.54 -16.63
C HIS A 216 -0.50 18.75 -18.15
N ASP A 217 0.45 18.08 -18.82
CA ASP A 217 0.74 18.31 -20.24
C ASP A 217 0.28 17.19 -21.17
N LYS A 218 -0.03 15.99 -20.65
CA LYS A 218 -0.34 14.81 -21.48
C LYS A 218 -1.05 13.70 -20.72
N ALA A 219 -1.81 12.90 -21.47
CA ALA A 219 -2.27 11.60 -20.99
C ALA A 219 -1.18 10.54 -21.28
N VAL A 220 -0.73 9.84 -20.24
CA VAL A 220 0.17 8.69 -20.36
C VAL A 220 -0.67 7.42 -20.29
N LYS A 221 -0.69 6.66 -21.39
CA LYS A 221 -1.40 5.39 -21.46
C LYS A 221 -0.44 4.25 -21.14
N LEU A 222 -0.74 3.53 -20.07
CA LEU A 222 -0.04 2.33 -19.63
C LEU A 222 -0.82 1.09 -20.06
N GLU A 223 -0.11 0.10 -20.58
CA GLU A 223 -0.66 -1.21 -20.95
C GLU A 223 0.03 -2.30 -20.16
N PHE A 224 -0.76 -3.18 -19.55
CA PHE A 224 -0.26 -4.24 -18.65
C PHE A 224 -0.35 -5.60 -19.34
N TYR A 225 0.77 -6.31 -19.34
CA TYR A 225 0.90 -7.64 -19.91
C TYR A 225 1.35 -8.58 -18.80
N TRP A 226 0.45 -9.48 -18.40
CA TRP A 226 0.74 -10.50 -17.41
C TRP A 226 1.37 -11.68 -18.14
N ASP A 227 2.68 -11.82 -18.01
CA ASP A 227 3.35 -12.98 -18.58
C ASP A 227 2.85 -14.19 -17.80
N SER A 228 2.00 -15.02 -18.40
CA SER A 228 1.62 -16.27 -17.76
C SER A 228 2.92 -16.96 -17.34
N PRO A 229 3.06 -17.43 -16.08
CA PRO A 229 4.19 -18.29 -15.75
C PRO A 229 4.09 -19.39 -16.78
N SER A 230 5.07 -19.41 -17.68
CA SER A 230 5.09 -20.32 -18.83
C SER A 230 4.56 -21.64 -18.30
N ARG A 231 3.43 -22.12 -18.84
CA ARG A 231 3.03 -23.52 -18.64
C ARG A 231 4.34 -24.24 -18.80
N ALA A 232 4.87 -24.80 -17.71
CA ALA A 232 6.07 -25.60 -17.81
C ALA A 232 5.76 -26.50 -18.98
N GLN A 233 6.48 -26.31 -20.10
CA GLN A 233 6.30 -27.18 -21.25
C GLN A 233 6.36 -28.56 -20.61
N PRO A 234 5.31 -29.38 -20.74
CA PRO A 234 5.34 -30.69 -20.11
C PRO A 234 6.67 -31.24 -20.54
N MET A 235 7.57 -31.47 -19.56
CA MET A 235 8.87 -32.02 -19.86
C MET A 235 8.52 -33.20 -20.74
N THR A 236 8.81 -33.09 -22.04
CA THR A 236 8.61 -34.19 -22.96
C THR A 236 9.33 -35.30 -22.26
N ALA A 237 8.61 -36.39 -21.98
CA ALA A 237 9.05 -37.47 -21.12
C ALA A 237 10.34 -38.02 -21.72
N GLN A 238 11.45 -37.37 -21.41
CA GLN A 238 12.78 -37.80 -21.73
C GLN A 238 13.04 -38.76 -20.60
N THR A 239 12.60 -39.97 -20.93
CA THR A 239 12.37 -41.05 -20.00
C THR A 239 13.57 -41.16 -19.07
N PHE A 240 13.30 -41.46 -17.81
CA PHE A 240 14.32 -41.87 -16.85
C PHE A 240 15.28 -42.93 -17.43
N ILE A 241 14.81 -43.71 -18.41
CA ILE A 241 15.56 -44.66 -19.24
C ILE A 241 16.65 -43.99 -20.10
N ASP A 242 16.42 -42.81 -20.69
CA ASP A 242 17.42 -42.12 -21.51
C ASP A 242 18.55 -41.53 -20.65
N ARG A 243 18.24 -41.05 -19.44
CA ARG A 243 19.26 -40.63 -18.47
C ARG A 243 20.01 -41.81 -17.84
N LEU A 244 19.37 -42.98 -17.67
CA LEU A 244 20.03 -44.22 -17.23
C LEU A 244 20.94 -44.82 -18.31
N ARG A 245 20.59 -44.71 -19.59
CA ARG A 245 21.43 -45.15 -20.71
C ARG A 245 22.66 -44.26 -20.93
N ALA A 246 22.57 -42.98 -20.58
CA ALA A 246 23.68 -42.03 -20.68
C ALA A 246 24.60 -42.00 -19.45
N SER A 247 24.17 -42.55 -18.29
CA SER A 247 24.99 -42.59 -17.08
C SER A 247 25.94 -43.81 -17.05
N ALA A 248 27.02 -43.71 -16.27
CA ALA A 248 28.03 -44.77 -16.12
C ALA A 248 27.46 -46.12 -15.63
N LEU A 249 26.24 -46.15 -15.07
CA LEU A 249 25.52 -47.36 -14.68
C LEU A 249 24.96 -48.17 -15.86
N GLY A 250 24.69 -47.55 -17.02
CA GLY A 250 24.25 -48.24 -18.23
C GLY A 250 25.32 -49.13 -18.88
N ARG A 251 26.61 -48.94 -18.53
CA ARG A 251 27.72 -49.76 -19.03
C ARG A 251 27.93 -51.06 -18.23
N LEU A 252 27.37 -51.17 -17.02
CA LEU A 252 27.49 -52.36 -16.17
C LEU A 252 26.51 -53.48 -16.56
N PHE A 253 25.45 -53.19 -17.31
CA PHE A 253 24.47 -54.19 -17.76
C PHE A 253 24.77 -54.81 -19.15
N ARG A 254 25.95 -54.56 -19.73
CA ARG A 254 26.38 -55.15 -21.02
C ARG A 254 27.35 -56.33 -20.91
N VAL A 255 27.68 -56.79 -19.70
CA VAL A 255 28.68 -57.87 -19.48
C VAL A 255 28.05 -59.20 -19.04
N LEU A 256 26.72 -59.30 -19.00
CA LEU A 256 26.02 -60.57 -18.74
C LEU A 256 24.98 -60.83 -19.83
N ARG A 257 25.45 -61.16 -21.04
CA ARG A 257 24.78 -62.01 -22.03
C ARG A 257 25.82 -62.62 -22.95
#